data_AF-A0AAF0HZS7-F1
#
_entry.id   AF-A0AAF0HZS7-F1
#
_cell.length_a   1.000
_cell.length_b   1.000
_cell.length_c   1.000
_cell.angle_alpha   90.00
_cell.angle_beta   90.00
_cell.angle_gamma   90.00
#
_symmetry.space_group_name_H-M   'P 1'
#
loop_
_entity.id
_entity.type
_entity.pdbx_description
1 polymer ?
#
loop_
_entity_poly.entity_id
_entity_poly.type
_entity_poly.pdbx_seq_one_letter_code
_entity_poly.pdbx_strand_id
1 'polypeptide(L)'
;MNVIRNTLFILPLLSPLVVAAAPYDTLKFALRQQQIINDLRQKCQLPPATPDEQLRQMFLNDKQNLKQNQSTLNAAVQALKKQDNPAYRERMAQVVCPPQTD
;
A
#
# COMPACT_ATOMS: atom_id res chain seq x y z
N MET A 1 -63.88 8.53 1.38
CA MET A 1 -63.13 9.71 0.92
C MET A 1 -61.65 9.37 1.02
N ASN A 2 -60.99 9.08 -0.10
CA ASN A 2 -59.55 8.78 -0.10
C ASN A 2 -58.81 9.96 -0.71
N VAL A 3 -58.04 10.67 0.13
CA VAL A 3 -57.14 11.74 -0.29
C VAL A 3 -55.75 11.13 -0.46
N ILE A 4 -55.32 10.93 -1.69
CA ILE A 4 -53.97 10.45 -2.01
C ILE A 4 -53.03 11.66 -1.93
N ARG A 5 -52.30 11.77 -0.82
CA ARG A 5 -51.24 12.77 -0.63
C ARG A 5 -49.97 12.28 -1.33
N ASN A 6 -49.67 12.86 -2.50
CA ASN A 6 -48.44 12.63 -3.24
C ASN A 6 -47.29 13.45 -2.63
N THR A 7 -46.52 12.84 -1.73
CA THR A 7 -45.27 13.41 -1.20
C THR A 7 -44.10 13.08 -2.13
N LEU A 8 -43.71 14.06 -2.94
CA LEU A 8 -42.50 14.04 -3.76
C LEU A 8 -41.26 14.03 -2.85
N PHE A 9 -40.60 12.87 -2.75
CA PHE A 9 -39.38 12.67 -1.99
C PHE A 9 -38.18 13.02 -2.89
N ILE A 10 -37.64 14.23 -2.74
CA ILE A 10 -36.40 14.64 -3.44
C ILE A 10 -35.23 14.06 -2.63
N LEU A 11 -34.60 13.02 -3.17
CA LEU A 11 -33.42 12.37 -2.58
C LEU A 11 -32.15 13.17 -2.98
N PRO A 12 -31.37 13.73 -2.04
CA PRO A 12 -30.13 14.41 -2.39
C PRO A 12 -29.08 13.38 -2.79
N LEU A 13 -28.52 13.53 -3.99
CA LEU A 13 -27.35 12.77 -4.44
C LEU A 13 -26.12 13.21 -3.62
N LEU A 14 -25.84 12.49 -2.54
CA LEU A 14 -24.56 12.55 -1.84
C LEU A 14 -23.52 11.79 -2.67
N SER A 15 -22.78 12.52 -3.52
CA SER A 15 -21.63 11.97 -4.23
C SER A 15 -20.53 11.61 -3.23
N PRO A 16 -20.06 10.34 -3.17
CA PRO A 16 -18.94 9.99 -2.31
C PRO A 16 -17.66 10.65 -2.85
N LEU A 17 -17.09 11.55 -2.07
CA LEU A 17 -15.73 12.05 -2.29
C LEU A 17 -14.76 10.88 -2.08
N VAL A 18 -14.30 10.27 -3.17
CA VAL A 18 -13.28 9.22 -3.11
C VAL A 18 -11.94 9.90 -2.78
N VAL A 19 -11.60 9.95 -1.50
CA VAL A 19 -10.27 10.39 -1.05
C VAL A 19 -9.27 9.30 -1.44
N ALA A 20 -8.57 9.51 -2.55
CA ALA A 20 -7.44 8.65 -2.92
C ALA A 20 -6.31 8.85 -1.89
N ALA A 21 -5.97 7.79 -1.16
CA ALA A 21 -4.86 7.84 -0.22
C ALA A 21 -3.57 8.25 -0.94
N ALA A 22 -2.79 9.15 -0.33
CA ALA A 22 -1.57 9.63 -0.94
C ALA A 22 -0.59 8.47 -1.16
N PRO A 23 0.22 8.54 -2.23
CA PRO A 23 1.28 7.60 -2.53
C PRO A 23 2.06 7.11 -1.30
N TYR A 24 2.49 8.09 -0.52
CA TYR A 24 3.30 7.92 0.67
C TYR A 24 2.58 7.18 1.80
N ASP A 25 1.29 7.45 2.03
CA ASP A 25 0.53 6.82 3.12
C ASP A 25 0.29 5.33 2.88
N THR A 26 0.05 4.96 1.61
CA THR A 26 -0.13 3.55 1.24
C THR A 26 1.19 2.77 1.34
N LEU A 27 2.32 3.38 0.99
CA LEU A 27 3.63 2.76 1.17
C LEU A 27 3.97 2.58 2.65
N LYS A 28 3.72 3.61 3.47
CA LYS A 28 3.85 3.51 4.93
C LYS A 28 3.02 2.37 5.51
N PHE A 29 1.79 2.18 5.01
CA PHE A 29 0.94 1.08 5.45
C PHE A 29 1.55 -0.29 5.09
N ALA A 30 2.01 -0.47 3.85
CA ALA A 30 2.64 -1.72 3.43
C ALA A 30 3.88 -2.05 4.29
N LEU A 31 4.71 -1.04 4.56
CA LEU A 31 5.93 -1.16 5.36
C LEU A 31 5.69 -1.38 6.87
N ARG A 32 4.44 -1.39 7.35
CA ARG A 32 4.12 -1.82 8.73
C ARG A 32 3.96 -3.32 8.86
N GLN A 33 3.83 -4.06 7.75
CA GLN A 33 3.64 -5.51 7.81
C GLN A 33 4.99 -6.22 7.97
N GLN A 34 5.13 -6.99 9.06
CA GLN A 34 6.41 -7.63 9.40
C GLN A 34 6.91 -8.59 8.31
N GLN A 35 6.00 -9.32 7.66
CA GLN A 35 6.35 -10.21 6.55
C GLN A 35 6.99 -9.44 5.39
N ILE A 36 6.40 -8.31 4.98
CA ILE A 36 6.97 -7.46 3.92
C ILE A 36 8.34 -6.94 4.34
N ILE A 37 8.49 -6.45 5.57
CA ILE A 37 9.78 -5.97 6.09
C ILE A 37 10.86 -7.05 6.04
N ASN A 38 10.54 -8.26 6.49
CA ASN A 38 11.48 -9.38 6.51
C ASN A 38 11.88 -9.79 5.08
N ASP A 39 10.92 -9.86 4.17
CA ASP A 39 11.17 -10.25 2.79
C ASP A 39 11.95 -9.16 2.03
N LEU A 40 11.69 -7.88 2.31
CA LEU A 40 12.49 -6.77 1.78
C LEU A 40 13.92 -6.80 2.31
N ARG A 41 14.11 -7.08 3.60
CA ARG A 41 15.44 -7.24 4.19
C ARG A 41 16.23 -8.33 3.48
N GLN A 42 15.61 -9.50 3.24
CA GLN A 42 16.24 -10.59 2.52
C GLN A 42 16.54 -10.23 1.06
N LYS A 43 15.53 -9.72 0.33
CA LYS A 43 15.65 -9.35 -1.08
C LYS A 43 16.74 -8.31 -1.32
N CYS A 44 16.78 -7.28 -0.48
CA CYS A 44 17.74 -6.19 -0.59
C CYS A 44 19.06 -6.46 0.14
N GLN A 45 19.24 -7.69 0.65
CA GLN A 45 20.45 -8.15 1.33
C GLN A 45 20.89 -7.18 2.44
N LEU A 46 19.91 -6.63 3.16
CA LEU A 46 20.16 -5.69 4.25
C LEU A 46 20.72 -6.46 5.46
N PRO A 47 21.71 -5.89 6.18
CA PRO A 47 22.21 -6.48 7.40
C PRO A 47 21.07 -6.83 8.37
N PRO A 48 21.09 -8.00 9.04
CA PRO A 48 20.08 -8.35 10.04
C PRO A 48 19.97 -7.33 11.17
N ALA A 49 21.07 -6.63 11.47
CA ALA A 49 21.13 -5.56 12.46
C ALA A 49 20.45 -4.25 12.01
N THR A 50 20.14 -4.08 10.72
CA THR A 50 19.44 -2.90 10.21
C THR A 50 18.04 -2.84 10.85
N PRO A 51 17.74 -1.80 11.66
CA PRO A 51 16.44 -1.65 12.28
C PRO A 51 15.33 -1.53 11.23
N ASP A 52 14.17 -2.09 11.53
CA ASP A 52 13.00 -2.00 10.66
C ASP A 52 12.71 -0.54 10.27
N GLU A 53 12.83 0.39 11.22
CA GLU A 53 12.59 1.80 10.94
C GLU A 53 13.60 2.38 9.95
N GLN A 54 14.88 2.01 10.03
CA GLN A 54 15.87 2.45 9.06
C GLN A 54 15.53 1.93 7.66
N LEU A 55 15.15 0.67 7.53
CA LEU A 55 14.68 0.08 6.27
C LEU A 55 13.46 0.85 5.72
N ARG A 56 12.47 1.16 6.57
CA ARG A 56 11.30 1.96 6.15
C ARG A 56 11.73 3.31 5.59
N GLN A 57 12.62 4.00 6.30
CA GLN A 57 13.10 5.32 5.85
C GLN A 57 13.85 5.23 4.52
N MET A 58 14.65 4.19 4.27
CA MET A 58 15.30 4.01 2.96
C MET A 58 14.27 3.95 1.82
N PHE A 59 13.20 3.18 1.97
CA PHE A 59 12.13 3.08 0.97
C PHE A 59 11.30 4.37 0.83
N LEU A 60 11.05 5.06 1.94
CA LEU A 60 10.29 6.31 1.95
C LEU A 60 11.08 7.49 1.38
N ASN A 61 12.41 7.44 1.47
CA ASN A 61 13.32 8.49 1.00
C ASN A 61 13.84 8.27 -0.43
N ASP A 62 13.66 7.07 -0.99
CA ASP A 62 13.98 6.78 -2.40
C ASP A 62 12.94 7.41 -3.34
N LYS A 63 13.11 8.71 -3.60
CA LYS A 63 12.25 9.50 -4.49
C LYS A 63 12.20 8.95 -5.91
N GLN A 64 13.28 8.29 -6.36
CA GLN A 64 13.37 7.77 -7.73
C GLN A 64 12.41 6.60 -7.92
N ASN A 65 12.35 5.67 -6.97
CA ASN A 65 11.52 4.48 -7.07
C ASN A 65 10.24 4.53 -6.23
N LEU A 66 9.96 5.64 -5.52
CA LEU A 66 8.85 5.78 -4.58
C LEU A 66 7.50 5.31 -5.15
N LYS A 67 7.10 5.83 -6.32
CA LYS A 67 5.80 5.51 -6.94
C LYS A 67 5.71 4.04 -7.37
N GLN A 68 6.80 3.50 -7.91
CA GLN A 68 6.84 2.10 -8.35
C GLN A 68 6.79 1.17 -7.15
N ASN A 69 7.66 1.37 -6.17
CA ASN A 69 7.70 0.56 -4.97
C ASN A 69 6.38 0.62 -4.20
N GLN A 70 5.72 1.77 -4.15
CA GLN A 70 4.37 1.87 -3.61
C GLN A 70 3.37 1.00 -4.36
N SER A 71 3.27 1.12 -5.68
CA SER A 71 2.33 0.34 -6.49
C SER A 71 2.57 -1.17 -6.30
N THR A 72 3.82 -1.58 -6.38
CA THR A 72 4.26 -2.98 -6.23
C THR A 72 3.96 -3.52 -4.83
N LEU A 73 4.34 -2.78 -3.77
CA LEU A 73 4.13 -3.21 -2.39
C LEU A 73 2.65 -3.19 -2.01
N ASN A 74 1.86 -2.24 -2.50
CA ASN A 74 0.42 -2.28 -2.31
C ASN A 74 -0.20 -3.51 -2.99
N ALA A 75 0.22 -3.85 -4.22
CA ALA A 75 -0.22 -5.07 -4.88
C ALA A 75 0.21 -6.34 -4.11
N ALA A 76 1.42 -6.36 -3.55
CA ALA A 76 1.88 -7.45 -2.69
C ALA A 76 1.00 -7.59 -1.44
N VAL A 77 0.65 -6.48 -0.78
CA VAL A 77 -0.30 -6.46 0.34
C VAL A 77 -1.66 -7.04 -0.06
N GLN A 78 -2.19 -6.67 -1.23
CA GLN A 78 -3.46 -7.21 -1.70
C GLN A 78 -3.38 -8.72 -1.99
N ALA A 79 -2.26 -9.19 -2.53
CA ALA A 79 -2.02 -10.62 -2.72
C ALA A 79 -1.97 -11.37 -1.38
N LEU A 80 -1.29 -10.83 -0.35
CA LEU A 80 -1.29 -11.41 1.01
C LEU A 80 -2.70 -11.50 1.59
N LYS A 81 -3.49 -10.42 1.47
CA LYS A 81 -4.89 -10.40 1.93
C LYS A 81 -5.76 -11.46 1.26
N LYS A 82 -5.46 -11.76 -0.01
CA LYS A 82 -6.14 -12.80 -0.80
C LYS A 82 -5.52 -14.19 -0.65
N GLN A 83 -4.49 -14.33 0.19
CA GLN A 83 -3.70 -15.57 0.35
C GLN A 83 -3.10 -16.07 -0.97
N ASP A 84 -2.89 -15.18 -1.94
CA ASP A 84 -2.31 -15.47 -3.24
C ASP A 84 -0.78 -15.39 -3.15
N ASN A 85 -0.18 -16.46 -2.61
CA ASN A 85 1.27 -16.55 -2.42
C ASN A 85 2.08 -16.45 -3.74
N PRO A 86 1.66 -17.05 -4.88
CA PRO A 86 2.32 -16.84 -6.15
C PRO A 86 2.38 -15.36 -6.56
N ALA A 87 1.24 -14.67 -6.55
CA ALA A 87 1.20 -13.25 -6.90
C ALA A 87 2.01 -12.40 -5.91
N TYR A 88 1.95 -12.71 -4.62
CA TYR A 88 2.77 -12.04 -3.61
C TYR A 88 4.26 -12.12 -3.96
N ARG A 89 4.79 -13.32 -4.20
CA ARG A 89 6.21 -13.52 -4.54
C ARG A 89 6.59 -12.79 -5.83
N GLU A 90 5.72 -12.83 -6.83
CA GLU A 90 5.93 -12.10 -8.10
C GLU A 90 6.04 -10.59 -7.87
N ARG A 91 5.14 -10.01 -7.07
CA ARG A 91 5.22 -8.56 -6.74
C ARG A 91 6.47 -8.24 -5.95
N MET A 92 6.81 -9.05 -4.94
CA MET A 92 8.03 -8.84 -4.16
C MET A 92 9.29 -8.89 -5.04
N ALA A 93 9.33 -9.75 -6.07
CA ALA A 93 10.43 -9.80 -7.02
C ALA A 93 10.61 -8.48 -7.83
N GLN A 94 9.52 -7.75 -8.07
CA GLN A 94 9.51 -6.48 -8.82
C GLN A 94 9.86 -5.25 -7.98
N VAL A 95 10.00 -5.39 -6.65
CA VAL A 95 10.41 -4.27 -5.79
C VAL A 95 11.84 -3.84 -6.14
N VAL A 96 12.08 -2.54 -6.26
CA VAL A 96 13.41 -1.97 -6.46
C VAL A 96 13.99 -1.64 -5.10
N CYS A 97 15.18 -2.17 -4.80
CA CYS A 97 15.85 -1.89 -3.54
C CYS A 97 16.38 -0.45 -3.52
N PRO A 98 16.11 0.33 -2.46
CA PRO A 98 16.65 1.68 -2.34
C PRO A 98 18.18 1.63 -2.18
N PRO A 99 18.88 2.72 -2.54
CA PRO A 99 20.31 2.82 -2.30
C PRO A 99 20.59 2.69 -0.80
N GLN A 100 21.53 1.82 -0.46
CA GLN A 100 22.03 1.71 0.90
C GLN A 100 22.86 2.97 1.18
N THR A 101 22.59 3.62 2.31
CA THR A 101 23.40 4.74 2.78
C THR A 101 24.51 4.16 3.64
N ASP A 102 25.76 4.33 3.21
CA ASP A 102 26.96 4.00 3.99
C ASP A 102 27.05 4.86 5.27
#